data_AF-A0A971GXW0-F1
#
_entry.id   AF-A0A971GXW0-F1
#
_cell.length_a   1.000
_cell.length_b   1.000
_cell.length_c   1.000
_cell.angle_alpha   90.00
_cell.angle_beta   90.00
_cell.angle_gamma   90.00
#
_symmetry.space_group_name_H-M   'P 1'
#
loop_
_entity.id
_entity.type
_entity.pdbx_description
1 polymer ?
#
loop_
_entity_poly.entity_id
_entity_poly.type
_entity_poly.pdbx_seq_one_letter_code
_entity_poly.pdbx_strand_id
1 'polypeptide(L)'
;YYRKPLRKALRNSKRFHEPMTVYELVEEAERLVSIGNQYGEGWLLTAEMLELIHSGAENIICVQPFGCLPNHITGKGVIKAVRDEYPQANIVAIDYDPGASEVNQLNRIKLMLSTAHDNVKEKEEKKRQKRTLKKAYNGKR
;
A
#
# COMPACT_ATOMS: atom_id res chain seq x y z
N TYR A 1 -5.29 -13.02 22.69
CA TYR A 1 -4.24 -13.41 23.66
C TYR A 1 -2.83 -13.17 23.10
N TYR A 2 -2.41 -13.85 22.03
CA TYR A 2 -1.03 -13.76 21.50
C TYR A 2 -0.60 -12.40 20.91
N ARG A 3 -1.52 -11.59 20.35
CA ARG A 3 -1.17 -10.25 19.83
C ARG A 3 -0.80 -9.25 20.93
N LYS A 4 -1.27 -9.45 22.18
CA LYS A 4 -1.05 -8.50 23.29
C LYS A 4 0.43 -8.35 23.69
N PRO A 5 1.21 -9.43 23.92
CA PRO A 5 2.64 -9.30 24.21
C PRO A 5 3.43 -8.72 23.04
N LEU A 6 3.11 -9.11 21.80
CA LEU A 6 3.73 -8.55 20.58
C LEU A 6 3.55 -7.03 20.53
N ARG A 7 2.33 -6.54 20.66
CA ARG A 7 2.02 -5.10 20.66
C ARG A 7 2.71 -4.35 21.79
N LYS A 8 2.76 -4.92 22.99
CA LYS A 8 3.53 -4.35 24.11
C LYS A 8 5.02 -4.21 23.77
N ALA A 9 5.62 -5.21 23.15
CA ALA A 9 7.02 -5.17 22.73
C ALA A 9 7.26 -4.13 21.62
N LEU A 10 6.39 -4.08 20.61
CA LEU A 10 6.49 -3.16 19.49
C LEU A 10 6.30 -1.70 19.91
N ARG A 11 5.36 -1.39 20.81
CA ARG A 11 5.22 -0.02 21.36
C ARG A 11 6.45 0.50 22.08
N ASN A 12 7.23 -0.39 22.67
CA ASN A 12 8.48 -0.02 23.36
C ASN A 12 9.69 0.01 22.39
N SER A 13 9.49 -0.34 21.12
CA SER A 13 10.54 -0.31 20.10
C SER A 13 10.72 1.10 19.54
N LYS A 14 11.97 1.48 19.30
CA LYS A 14 12.32 2.67 18.50
C LYS A 14 12.45 2.37 17.00
N ARG A 15 12.39 1.08 16.62
CA ARG A 15 12.68 0.59 15.27
C ARG A 15 11.45 0.07 14.53
N PHE A 16 10.41 -0.31 15.25
CA PHE A 16 9.24 -0.98 14.69
C PHE A 16 7.97 -0.35 15.25
N HIS A 17 6.90 -0.39 14.46
CA HIS A 17 5.57 0.06 14.86
C HIS A 17 4.70 -1.16 15.20
N GLU A 18 3.73 -0.97 16.09
CA GLU A 18 2.72 -2.01 16.28
C GLU A 18 1.75 -2.03 15.10
N PRO A 19 1.29 -3.21 14.63
CA PRO A 19 0.26 -3.29 13.61
C PRO A 19 -1.09 -2.81 14.18
N MET A 20 -2.00 -2.40 13.30
CA MET A 20 -3.39 -2.09 13.60
C MET A 20 -4.10 -3.27 14.29
N THR A 21 -5.10 -2.94 15.11
CA THR A 21 -6.04 -3.92 15.65
C THR A 21 -6.97 -4.39 14.55
N VAL A 22 -7.64 -5.52 14.77
CA VAL A 22 -8.65 -6.00 13.82
C VAL A 22 -9.81 -5.00 13.66
N TYR A 23 -10.13 -4.25 14.71
CA TYR A 23 -11.20 -3.24 14.68
C TYR A 23 -10.78 -2.03 13.84
N GLU A 24 -9.56 -1.53 14.03
CA GLU A 24 -8.97 -0.47 13.19
C GLU A 24 -8.91 -0.92 11.72
N LEU A 25 -8.51 -2.15 11.44
CA LEU A 25 -8.49 -2.70 10.07
C LEU A 25 -9.88 -2.79 9.44
N VAL A 26 -10.89 -3.18 10.22
CA VAL A 26 -12.29 -3.23 9.76
C VAL A 26 -12.77 -1.82 9.41
N GLU A 27 -12.56 -0.85 10.30
CA GLU A 27 -12.95 0.55 10.07
C GLU A 27 -12.31 1.13 8.81
N GLU A 28 -11.03 0.84 8.55
CA GLU A 28 -10.36 1.25 7.31
C GLU A 28 -10.94 0.55 6.07
N ALA A 29 -11.19 -0.76 6.13
CA ALA A 29 -11.72 -1.51 5.00
C ALA A 29 -13.13 -1.06 4.60
N GLU A 30 -14.02 -0.80 5.56
CA GLU A 30 -15.42 -0.42 5.34
C GLU A 30 -15.59 0.82 4.46
N ARG A 31 -14.56 1.66 4.38
CA ARG A 31 -14.51 2.86 3.54
C ARG A 31 -14.52 2.54 2.04
N LEU A 32 -13.97 1.38 1.65
CA LEU A 32 -13.78 0.99 0.26
C LEU A 32 -14.48 -0.33 -0.11
N VAL A 33 -14.69 -1.22 0.86
CA VAL A 33 -15.29 -2.54 0.63
C VAL A 33 -16.16 -2.96 1.82
N SER A 34 -17.29 -3.60 1.54
CA SER A 34 -18.13 -4.17 2.59
C SER A 34 -17.38 -5.26 3.36
N ILE A 35 -17.44 -5.21 4.69
CA ILE A 35 -16.97 -6.30 5.57
C ILE A 35 -17.72 -7.62 5.36
N GLY A 36 -18.86 -7.58 4.66
CA GLY A 36 -19.57 -8.77 4.21
C GLY A 36 -18.76 -9.61 3.20
N ASN A 37 -17.71 -9.06 2.60
CA ASN A 37 -16.78 -9.81 1.76
C ASN A 37 -15.80 -10.66 2.60
N GLN A 38 -16.36 -11.59 3.36
CA GLN A 38 -15.63 -12.44 4.32
C GLN A 38 -14.92 -13.62 3.67
N TYR A 39 -15.37 -14.08 2.50
CA TYR A 39 -14.78 -15.23 1.82
C TYR A 39 -13.36 -14.93 1.36
N GLY A 40 -12.43 -15.76 1.84
CA GLY A 40 -11.00 -15.59 1.61
C GLY A 40 -10.44 -14.28 2.18
N GLU A 41 -11.08 -13.69 3.20
CA GLU A 41 -10.57 -12.47 3.86
C GLU A 41 -10.44 -11.27 2.90
N GLY A 42 -11.34 -11.16 1.92
CA GLY A 42 -11.21 -10.14 0.88
C GLY A 42 -11.38 -8.70 1.37
N TRP A 43 -12.00 -8.47 2.53
CA TRP A 43 -11.97 -7.17 3.22
C TRP A 43 -10.60 -6.87 3.86
N LEU A 44 -9.91 -7.90 4.37
CA LEU A 44 -8.64 -7.78 5.07
C LEU A 44 -7.52 -7.35 4.13
N LEU A 45 -7.50 -7.88 2.90
CA LEU A 45 -6.52 -7.47 1.88
C LEU A 45 -6.58 -5.95 1.64
N THR A 46 -7.78 -5.38 1.55
CA THR A 46 -7.97 -3.93 1.41
C THR A 46 -7.46 -3.20 2.65
N ALA A 47 -7.79 -3.69 3.85
CA ALA A 47 -7.34 -3.10 5.11
C ALA A 47 -5.81 -3.04 5.20
N GLU A 48 -5.12 -4.12 4.85
CA GLU A 48 -3.66 -4.21 4.89
C GLU A 48 -2.99 -3.29 3.86
N MET A 49 -3.59 -3.11 2.68
CA MET A 49 -3.12 -2.10 1.72
C MET A 49 -3.20 -0.68 2.31
N LEU A 50 -4.30 -0.36 2.99
CA LEU A 50 -4.50 0.95 3.63
C LEU A 50 -3.53 1.17 4.80
N GLU A 51 -3.34 0.15 5.66
CA GLU A 51 -2.37 0.18 6.75
C GLU A 51 -0.94 0.43 6.22
N LEU A 52 -0.55 -0.25 5.14
CA LEU A 52 0.74 -0.03 4.48
C LEU A 52 0.88 1.42 3.99
N ILE A 53 -0.14 1.96 3.33
CA ILE A 53 -0.12 3.35 2.84
C ILE A 53 0.02 4.34 4.00
N HIS A 54 -0.71 4.13 5.11
CA HIS A 54 -0.61 4.96 6.31
C HIS A 54 0.76 4.87 6.97
N SER A 55 1.43 3.72 6.87
CA SER A 55 2.82 3.54 7.33
C SER A 55 3.87 4.18 6.41
N GLY A 56 3.44 4.76 5.27
CA GLY A 56 4.30 5.43 4.29
C GLY A 56 4.79 4.53 3.15
N ALA A 57 4.28 3.30 3.05
CA ALA A 57 4.57 2.39 1.95
C ALA A 57 3.61 2.65 0.78
N GLU A 58 4.06 3.41 -0.20
CA GLU A 58 3.25 3.82 -1.35
C GLU A 58 3.28 2.82 -2.50
N ASN A 59 4.33 2.00 -2.59
CA ASN A 59 4.50 1.02 -3.64
C ASN A 59 4.17 -0.37 -3.09
N ILE A 60 3.08 -0.98 -3.56
CA ILE A 60 2.54 -2.23 -3.01
C ILE A 60 2.50 -3.28 -4.12
N ILE A 61 3.09 -4.45 -3.86
CA ILE A 61 2.95 -5.63 -4.71
C ILE A 61 2.05 -6.62 -4.00
N CYS A 62 0.90 -6.93 -4.61
CA CYS A 62 0.05 -8.02 -4.19
C CYS A 62 0.47 -9.27 -4.96
N VAL A 63 1.24 -10.16 -4.31
CA VAL A 63 1.63 -11.45 -4.88
C VAL A 63 0.59 -12.48 -4.47
N GLN A 64 -0.12 -13.05 -5.43
CA GLN A 64 -1.31 -13.86 -5.16
C GLN A 64 -1.22 -15.20 -5.89
N PRO A 65 -1.58 -16.32 -5.23
CA PRO A 65 -1.61 -17.63 -5.88
C PRO A 65 -2.78 -17.73 -6.86
N PHE A 66 -2.73 -18.70 -7.75
CA PHE A 66 -3.83 -19.02 -8.67
C PHE A 66 -5.14 -19.28 -7.91
N GLY A 67 -6.27 -18.75 -8.42
CA GLY A 67 -7.60 -19.03 -7.87
C GLY A 67 -7.87 -18.38 -6.51
N CYS A 68 -7.06 -17.40 -6.12
CA CYS A 68 -7.25 -16.66 -4.87
C CYS A 68 -8.51 -15.76 -4.99
N LEU A 69 -9.64 -16.24 -4.48
CA LEU A 69 -10.91 -15.50 -4.42
C LEU A 69 -10.79 -14.03 -3.97
N PRO A 70 -10.10 -13.70 -2.87
CA PRO A 70 -9.95 -12.30 -2.47
C PRO A 70 -9.17 -11.49 -3.51
N ASN A 71 -8.15 -12.05 -4.18
CA ASN A 71 -7.46 -11.35 -5.27
C ASN A 71 -8.40 -11.01 -6.43
N HIS A 72 -9.12 -12.01 -6.91
CA HIS A 72 -9.96 -11.88 -8.11
C HIS A 72 -11.21 -11.03 -7.87
N ILE A 73 -11.77 -11.07 -6.66
CA ILE A 73 -13.01 -10.36 -6.32
C ILE A 73 -12.71 -8.97 -5.77
N THR A 74 -11.88 -8.83 -4.74
CA THR A 74 -11.63 -7.52 -4.11
C THR A 74 -10.27 -6.93 -4.42
N GLY A 75 -9.19 -7.73 -4.40
CA GLY A 75 -7.82 -7.26 -4.56
C GLY A 75 -7.63 -6.39 -5.79
N LYS A 76 -7.99 -6.89 -6.98
CA LYS A 76 -7.92 -6.09 -8.22
C LYS A 76 -9.02 -5.03 -8.30
N GLY A 77 -10.20 -5.29 -7.74
CA GLY A 77 -11.36 -4.40 -7.81
C GLY A 77 -11.20 -3.11 -7.01
N VAL A 78 -10.52 -3.16 -5.86
CA VAL A 78 -10.34 -2.00 -4.97
C VAL A 78 -9.17 -1.09 -5.35
N ILE A 79 -8.24 -1.54 -6.21
CA ILE A 79 -7.06 -0.75 -6.59
C ILE A 79 -7.43 0.64 -7.09
N LYS A 80 -8.48 0.76 -7.90
CA LYS A 80 -8.94 2.06 -8.40
C LYS A 80 -9.42 2.95 -7.26
N ALA A 81 -10.29 2.43 -6.40
CA ALA A 81 -10.84 3.20 -5.27
C ALA A 81 -9.73 3.63 -4.30
N VAL A 82 -8.75 2.76 -4.03
CA VAL A 82 -7.56 3.11 -3.22
C VAL A 82 -6.77 4.24 -3.88
N ARG A 83 -6.55 4.21 -5.20
CA ARG A 83 -5.83 5.28 -5.91
C ARG A 83 -6.59 6.59 -5.97
N ASP A 84 -7.92 6.55 -6.02
CA ASP A 84 -8.76 7.75 -6.00
C ASP A 84 -8.62 8.48 -4.64
N GLU A 85 -8.49 7.73 -3.54
CA GLU A 85 -8.30 8.28 -2.19
C GLU A 85 -6.82 8.59 -1.87
N TYR A 86 -5.90 7.75 -2.36
CA TYR A 86 -4.46 7.85 -2.17
C TYR A 86 -3.75 7.92 -3.53
N PRO A 87 -3.70 9.09 -4.20
CA PRO A 87 -3.13 9.23 -5.54
C PRO A 87 -1.65 8.85 -5.65
N GLN A 88 -0.92 8.84 -4.53
CA GLN A 88 0.47 8.39 -4.46
C GLN A 88 0.63 6.86 -4.51
N ALA A 89 -0.45 6.09 -4.31
CA ALA A 89 -0.39 4.64 -4.21
C ALA A 89 -0.12 3.98 -5.58
N ASN A 90 1.00 3.28 -5.67
CA ASN A 90 1.43 2.49 -6.81
C ASN A 90 1.27 1.00 -6.50
N ILE A 91 0.07 0.48 -6.76
CA ILE A 91 -0.32 -0.90 -6.45
C ILE A 91 -0.29 -1.77 -7.70
N VAL A 92 0.35 -2.94 -7.64
CA VAL A 92 0.36 -3.93 -8.71
C VAL A 92 0.00 -5.31 -8.16
N ALA A 93 -0.94 -5.99 -8.82
CA ALA A 93 -1.26 -7.39 -8.59
C ALA A 93 -0.46 -8.30 -9.53
N ILE A 94 0.14 -9.35 -8.98
CA ILE A 94 0.93 -10.35 -9.68
C ILE A 94 0.39 -11.73 -9.32
N ASP A 95 -0.14 -12.40 -10.33
CA ASP A 95 -0.56 -13.79 -10.21
C ASP A 95 0.68 -14.68 -10.31
N TYR A 96 0.97 -15.40 -9.22
CA TYR A 96 2.05 -16.39 -9.15
C TYR A 96 1.45 -17.78 -9.37
N ASP A 97 1.30 -18.13 -10.64
CA ASP A 97 0.73 -19.41 -11.06
C ASP A 97 1.68 -20.17 -12.00
N PRO A 98 1.65 -21.51 -11.99
CA PRO A 98 2.50 -22.33 -12.87
C PRO A 98 2.22 -22.15 -14.37
N GLY A 99 1.05 -21.60 -14.73
CA GLY A 99 0.65 -21.37 -16.12
C GLY A 99 1.07 -19.99 -16.67
N ALA A 100 1.39 -19.03 -15.79
CA ALA A 100 1.88 -17.72 -16.16
C ALA A 100 3.38 -17.76 -16.40
N SER A 101 3.82 -17.08 -17.46
CA SER A 101 5.24 -16.95 -17.73
C SER A 101 5.93 -16.13 -16.64
N GLU A 102 7.13 -16.56 -16.25
CA GLU A 102 8.03 -15.78 -15.40
C GLU A 102 8.24 -14.36 -15.96
N VAL A 103 8.31 -14.25 -17.30
CA VAL A 103 8.42 -12.98 -18.02
C VAL A 103 7.26 -12.03 -17.69
N ASN A 104 6.02 -12.52 -17.57
CA ASN A 104 4.87 -11.69 -17.20
C ASN A 104 5.02 -11.12 -15.78
N GLN A 105 5.49 -11.94 -14.83
CA GLN A 105 5.72 -11.52 -13.44
C GLN A 105 6.83 -10.47 -13.37
N LEU A 106 7.97 -10.74 -14.01
CA LEU A 106 9.12 -9.82 -14.05
C LEU A 106 8.78 -8.50 -14.72
N ASN A 107 7.99 -8.50 -15.80
CA ASN A 107 7.60 -7.28 -16.49
C ASN A 107 6.70 -6.40 -15.61
N ARG A 108 5.78 -6.99 -14.84
CA ARG A 108 4.95 -6.24 -13.89
C ARG A 108 5.78 -5.59 -12.78
N ILE A 109 6.75 -6.32 -12.24
CA ILE A 109 7.68 -5.78 -11.22
C ILE A 109 8.52 -4.64 -11.82
N LYS A 110 9.09 -4.83 -13.01
CA LYS A 110 9.90 -3.81 -13.69
C LYS A 110 9.11 -2.54 -13.98
N LEU A 111 7.88 -2.67 -14.47
CA LEU A 111 6.99 -1.53 -14.73
C LEU A 111 6.64 -0.80 -13.43
N MET A 112 6.31 -1.54 -12.37
CA MET A 112 6.04 -0.97 -11.05
C MET A 112 7.24 -0.17 -10.53
N LEU A 113 8.45 -0.75 -10.61
CA LEU A 113 9.68 -0.10 -10.17
C LEU A 113 10.02 1.15 -10.99
N SER A 114 9.76 1.13 -12.32
CA SER A 114 9.92 2.30 -13.16
C SER A 114 9.05 3.46 -12.67
N THR A 115 7.76 3.20 -12.44
CA THR A 115 6.83 4.19 -11.88
C THR A 115 7.27 4.65 -10.48
N ALA A 116 7.76 3.74 -9.64
CA ALA A 116 8.26 4.09 -8.32
C ALA A 116 9.46 5.05 -8.38
N HIS A 117 10.41 4.81 -9.29
CA HIS A 117 11.56 5.70 -9.50
C HIS A 117 11.14 7.08 -9.99
N ASP A 118 10.18 7.15 -10.92
CA ASP A 118 9.70 8.43 -11.43
C ASP A 118 8.96 9.23 -10.36
N ASN A 119 8.14 8.56 -9.53
CA ASN A 119 7.49 9.17 -8.36
C ASN A 119 8.50 9.75 -7.35
N VAL A 120 9.63 9.08 -7.12
CA VAL A 120 10.71 9.58 -6.26
C VAL A 120 11.33 10.85 -6.85
N LYS A 121 11.69 10.83 -8.14
CA LYS A 121 12.25 12.01 -8.83
C LYS A 121 11.32 13.21 -8.74
N GLU A 122 10.04 13.04 -9.03
CA GLU A 122 9.05 14.12 -8.94
C GLU A 122 8.96 14.70 -7.52
N LYS A 123 9.02 13.85 -6.49
CA LYS A 123 8.98 14.29 -5.09
C LYS A 123 10.23 15.09 -4.73
N GLU A 124 11.40 14.67 -5.18
CA GLU A 124 12.65 15.41 -4.97
C GLU A 124 12.64 16.78 -5.67
N GLU A 125 12.12 16.84 -6.90
CA GLU A 125 11.95 18.09 -7.64
C GLU A 125 10.98 19.05 -6.93
N LYS A 126 9.80 18.55 -6.52
CA LYS A 126 8.82 19.32 -5.73
C LYS A 126 9.43 19.84 -4.42
N LYS A 127 10.24 19.02 -3.73
CA LYS A 127 10.97 19.45 -2.51
C LYS A 127 12.00 20.53 -2.81
N ARG A 128 12.76 20.42 -3.92
CA ARG A 128 13.76 21.41 -4.34
C ARG A 128 13.10 22.74 -4.66
N GLN A 129 12.01 22.75 -5.42
CA GLN A 129 11.25 23.95 -5.75
C GLN A 129 10.73 24.67 -4.49
N LYS A 130 10.13 23.92 -3.54
CA LYS A 130 9.69 24.48 -2.25
C LYS A 130 10.82 25.11 -1.44
N ARG A 131 12.01 24.50 -1.43
CA ARG A 131 13.20 25.06 -0.77
C ARG A 131 13.66 26.37 -1.42
N THR A 132 13.67 26.43 -2.75
CA THR A 132 14.04 27.65 -3.49
C THR A 132 13.06 28.79 -3.23
N LEU A 133 11.75 28.51 -3.29
CA LEU A 133 10.69 29.49 -2.98
C LEU A 133 10.81 30.03 -1.55
N LYS A 134 11.05 29.16 -0.57
CA LYS A 134 11.20 29.57 0.83
C LYS A 134 12.43 30.46 1.07
N LYS A 135 13.55 30.18 0.39
CA LYS A 135 14.75 31.05 0.42
C LYS A 135 14.46 32.42 -0.20
N ALA A 136 13.77 32.46 -1.33
CA ALA A 136 13.41 33.72 -2.00
C ALA A 136 12.45 34.59 -1.16
N TYR A 137 11.53 33.97 -0.42
CA TYR A 137 10.63 34.66 0.50
C TYR A 137 11.36 35.22 1.73
N ASN A 138 12.23 34.42 2.36
CA ASN A 138 12.96 34.84 3.55
C ASN A 138 14.09 35.85 3.29
N GLY A 139 14.66 35.89 2.09
CA GLY A 139 15.66 36.88 1.68
C GLY A 139 15.10 38.25 1.30
N LYS A 140 13.77 38.43 1.33
CA LYS A 140 13.08 39.72 1.11
C LYS A 140 12.65 40.40 2.42
N ARG A 141 13.05 39.87 3.58
CA ARG A 141 12.90 40.50 4.90
C ARG A 141 14.23 41.06 5.37
#